data_AF-A0A953D6A3-F1
#
_entry.id   AF-A0A953D6A3-F1
#
_cell.length_a   1.000
_cell.length_b   1.000
_cell.length_c   1.000
_cell.angle_alpha   90.00
_cell.angle_beta   90.00
_cell.angle_gamma   90.00
#
_symmetry.space_group_name_H-M   'P 1'
#
loop_
_entity.id
_entity.type
_entity.pdbx_description
1 polymer ?
#
loop_
_entity_poly.entity_id
_entity_poly.type
_entity_poly.pdbx_seq_one_letter_code
_entity_poly.pdbx_strand_id
1 'polypeptide(L)'
;MRKLTLIGAVVVLTGLAWLGHEETNRASPHAAPAATRTTPVTITGSVVRPGVVQLAPGETFARAIEHAGGPQPYAKMSAVYLVRDSGTTHRRAQPLDMTREFTVPSPRAGDRLFVPERLDLALR
;
A
#
# COMPACT_ATOMS: atom_id res chain seq x y z
N MET A 1 -0.70 -56.80 25.22
CA MET A 1 -1.51 -55.76 24.56
C MET A 1 -2.85 -55.62 25.27
N ARG A 2 -3.03 -54.66 26.19
CA ARG A 2 -4.34 -54.19 26.72
C ARG A 2 -4.22 -52.74 27.22
N LYS A 3 -5.09 -51.86 26.72
CA LYS A 3 -5.32 -50.47 27.17
C LYS A 3 -6.19 -50.46 28.44
N LEU A 4 -6.06 -49.39 29.25
CA LEU A 4 -7.04 -48.63 30.09
C LEU A 4 -6.32 -48.13 31.36
N THR A 5 -5.97 -46.84 31.49
CA THR A 5 -6.76 -45.73 32.09
C THR A 5 -7.15 -45.96 33.55
N LEU A 6 -6.70 -45.10 34.49
CA LEU A 6 -7.54 -44.26 35.35
C LEU A 6 -6.73 -43.51 36.45
N ILE A 7 -7.05 -42.21 36.57
CA ILE A 7 -7.11 -41.34 37.76
C ILE A 7 -5.80 -40.87 38.40
N GLY A 8 -5.49 -39.59 38.12
CA GLY A 8 -4.62 -38.76 38.95
C GLY A 8 -5.23 -38.55 40.34
N ALA A 9 -4.41 -38.79 41.36
CA ALA A 9 -4.77 -38.64 42.76
C ALA A 9 -5.00 -37.16 43.10
N VAL A 10 -6.23 -36.85 43.46
CA VAL A 10 -6.63 -35.62 44.14
C VAL A 10 -6.25 -35.77 45.62
N VAL A 11 -5.27 -35.00 46.07
CA VAL A 11 -5.07 -34.70 47.49
C VAL A 11 -5.43 -33.23 47.69
N VAL A 12 -6.64 -33.02 48.20
CA VAL A 12 -7.09 -31.74 48.78
C VAL A 12 -6.65 -31.73 50.23
N LEU A 13 -6.12 -30.59 50.69
CA LEU A 13 -6.05 -30.05 52.06
C LEU A 13 -4.87 -29.05 52.02
N THR A 14 -5.04 -27.72 52.03
CA THR A 14 -5.80 -26.89 52.96
C THR A 14 -5.99 -25.50 52.34
N GLY A 15 -7.16 -24.91 52.56
CA GLY A 15 -7.48 -23.55 52.11
C GLY A 15 -6.79 -22.46 52.92
N LEU A 16 -6.20 -21.51 52.20
CA LEU A 16 -6.18 -20.08 52.52
C LEU A 16 -5.92 -19.34 51.21
N ALA A 17 -6.77 -18.35 50.94
CA ALA A 17 -7.03 -17.75 49.65
C ALA A 17 -5.78 -17.14 48.97
N TRP A 18 -5.44 -17.66 47.80
CA TRP A 18 -4.59 -16.97 46.82
C TRP A 18 -5.48 -16.07 45.97
N LEU A 19 -5.64 -14.82 46.40
CA LEU A 19 -6.31 -13.78 45.63
C LEU A 19 -5.28 -13.18 44.66
N GLY A 20 -5.36 -13.63 43.41
CA GLY A 20 -4.54 -13.11 42.32
C GLY A 20 -4.79 -11.63 42.10
N HIS A 21 -3.72 -10.84 42.11
CA HIS A 21 -3.63 -9.55 41.44
C HIS A 21 -2.21 -9.40 40.88
N GLU A 22 -1.93 -10.13 39.80
CA GLU A 22 -0.87 -9.78 38.86
C GLU A 22 -1.36 -8.58 38.03
N GLU A 23 -1.19 -7.40 38.62
CA GLU A 23 -1.58 -6.12 38.04
C GLU A 23 -0.70 -5.80 36.83
N THR A 24 -1.14 -6.31 35.68
CA THR A 24 -1.22 -5.58 34.41
C THR A 24 -0.02 -4.69 34.03
N ASN A 25 1.20 -5.22 34.02
CA ASN A 25 2.22 -4.70 33.10
C ASN A 25 2.30 -5.55 31.83
N ARG A 26 1.11 -5.84 31.28
CA ARG A 26 0.93 -6.33 29.92
C ARG A 26 0.99 -5.13 28.97
N ALA A 27 2.03 -4.31 29.07
CA ALA A 27 2.39 -3.38 28.02
C ALA A 27 2.91 -4.20 26.84
N SER A 28 2.00 -4.89 26.16
CA SER A 28 2.25 -5.45 24.84
C SER A 28 2.55 -4.26 23.91
N PRO A 29 3.75 -4.13 23.33
CA PRO A 29 3.99 -3.14 22.28
C PRO A 29 3.33 -3.56 20.95
N HIS A 30 2.48 -4.59 20.93
CA HIS A 30 2.06 -5.29 19.71
C HIS A 30 0.94 -4.60 18.91
N ALA A 31 0.61 -3.35 19.20
CA ALA A 31 -0.28 -2.58 18.35
C ALA A 31 0.31 -1.20 18.05
N ALA A 32 1.49 -1.17 17.43
CA ALA A 32 1.66 -0.17 16.38
C ALA A 32 0.46 -0.35 15.43
N PRO A 33 -0.37 0.68 15.16
CA PRO A 33 -1.49 0.54 14.25
C PRO A 33 -0.94 -0.08 12.98
N ALA A 34 -1.53 -1.22 12.57
CA ALA A 34 -1.08 -2.01 11.43
C ALA A 34 -0.52 -1.07 10.37
N ALA A 35 0.81 -1.06 10.19
CA ALA A 35 1.45 -0.10 9.33
C ALA A 35 0.89 -0.31 7.93
N THR A 36 -0.11 0.49 7.56
CA THR A 36 -0.76 0.40 6.26
C THR A 36 0.34 0.67 5.27
N ARG A 37 0.87 -0.39 4.64
CA ARG A 37 1.97 -0.29 3.68
C ARG A 37 1.45 0.49 2.49
N THR A 38 1.69 1.80 2.51
CA THR A 38 1.41 2.66 1.39
C THR A 38 2.44 2.39 0.30
N THR A 39 2.00 2.52 -0.94
CA THR A 39 2.83 2.34 -2.12
C THR A 39 3.21 3.73 -2.64
N PRO A 40 4.48 4.16 -2.49
CA PRO A 40 4.91 5.44 -3.03
C PRO A 40 5.02 5.35 -4.55
N VAL A 41 4.32 6.26 -5.24
CA VAL A 41 4.38 6.44 -6.69
C VAL A 41 4.83 7.86 -6.98
N THR A 42 5.81 8.03 -7.86
CA THR A 42 6.24 9.37 -8.27
C THR A 42 5.43 9.81 -9.48
N ILE A 43 4.85 11.00 -9.44
CA ILE A 43 4.05 11.58 -10.53
C ILE A 43 4.74 12.84 -11.01
N THR A 44 4.94 12.94 -12.33
CA THR A 44 5.68 14.02 -12.97
C THR A 44 4.97 14.48 -14.24
N GLY A 45 5.29 15.69 -14.71
CA GLY A 45 4.72 16.29 -15.91
C GLY A 45 3.47 17.13 -15.64
N SER A 46 2.48 17.06 -16.54
CA SER A 46 1.30 17.94 -16.60
C SER A 46 0.21 17.54 -15.58
N VAL A 47 0.56 17.57 -14.30
CA VAL A 47 -0.36 17.39 -13.16
C VAL A 47 -0.30 18.63 -12.26
N VAL A 48 -1.35 18.87 -11.46
CA VAL A 48 -1.42 20.10 -10.63
C VAL A 48 -0.28 20.17 -9.62
N ARG A 49 0.00 19.05 -8.93
CA ARG A 49 1.10 18.94 -7.95
C ARG A 49 1.98 17.73 -8.29
N PRO A 50 3.04 17.92 -9.10
CA PRO A 50 4.01 16.87 -9.34
C PRO A 50 4.77 16.54 -8.04
N GLY A 51 5.07 15.27 -7.82
CA GLY A 51 5.71 14.81 -6.60
C GLY A 51 5.47 13.33 -6.29
N VAL A 52 5.87 12.91 -5.10
CA VAL A 52 5.62 11.55 -4.61
C VAL A 52 4.27 11.50 -3.93
N VAL A 53 3.41 10.61 -4.40
CA VAL A 53 2.10 10.33 -3.81
C VAL A 53 2.14 8.97 -3.13
N GLN A 54 1.61 8.89 -1.93
CA GLN A 54 1.42 7.63 -1.22
C GLN A 54 0.04 7.07 -1.53
N LEU A 55 0.01 5.86 -2.11
CA LEU A 55 -1.22 5.14 -2.40
C LEU A 55 -1.52 4.11 -1.31
N ALA A 56 -2.76 4.05 -0.86
CA ALA A 56 -3.21 2.99 0.02
C ALA A 56 -3.29 1.64 -0.73
N PRO A 57 -3.25 0.50 -0.01
CA PRO A 57 -3.43 -0.81 -0.62
C PRO A 57 -4.75 -0.89 -1.41
N GLY A 58 -4.68 -1.30 -2.67
CA GLY A 58 -5.84 -1.41 -3.55
C GLY A 58 -6.19 -0.14 -4.33
N GLU A 59 -5.48 0.98 -4.10
CA GLU A 59 -5.64 2.17 -4.92
C GLU A 59 -4.99 2.02 -6.31
N THR A 60 -5.49 2.82 -7.25
CA THR A 60 -5.07 2.80 -8.67
C THR A 60 -4.24 4.04 -9.01
N PHE A 61 -3.64 4.03 -10.19
CA PHE A 61 -2.94 5.22 -10.71
C PHE A 61 -3.88 6.42 -10.93
N ALA A 62 -5.18 6.19 -11.16
CA ALA A 62 -6.16 7.28 -11.23
C ALA A 62 -6.24 8.04 -9.89
N ARG A 63 -6.33 7.30 -8.77
CA ARG A 63 -6.26 7.88 -7.42
C ARG A 63 -4.96 8.63 -7.16
N ALA A 64 -3.86 8.12 -7.70
CA ALA A 64 -2.57 8.79 -7.59
C ALA A 64 -2.61 10.19 -8.22
N ILE A 65 -3.20 10.30 -9.42
CA ILE A 65 -3.36 11.58 -10.12
C ILE A 65 -4.34 12.49 -9.37
N GLU A 66 -5.42 11.95 -8.83
CA GLU A 66 -6.35 12.71 -7.99
C GLU A 66 -5.66 13.29 -6.75
N HIS A 67 -4.81 12.50 -6.07
CA HIS A 67 -4.00 12.97 -4.93
C HIS A 67 -2.99 14.05 -5.35
N ALA A 68 -2.44 13.95 -6.57
CA ALA A 68 -1.65 15.01 -7.20
C ALA A 68 -2.48 16.25 -7.61
N GLY A 69 -3.77 16.31 -7.29
CA GLY A 69 -4.65 17.44 -7.58
C GLY A 69 -5.34 17.36 -8.94
N GLY A 70 -5.23 16.21 -9.63
CA GLY A 70 -5.85 15.96 -10.92
C GLY A 70 -4.95 16.25 -12.13
N PRO A 71 -5.43 15.88 -13.34
CA PRO A 71 -4.84 16.32 -14.60
C PRO A 71 -4.84 17.85 -14.71
N GLN A 72 -3.83 18.43 -15.32
CA GLN A 72 -3.96 19.80 -15.83
C GLN A 72 -4.87 19.84 -17.07
N PRO A 73 -5.47 20.99 -17.43
CA PRO A 73 -6.35 21.11 -18.60
C PRO A 73 -5.67 20.75 -19.93
N TYR A 74 -4.35 20.85 -19.97
CA TYR A 74 -3.52 20.52 -21.12
C TYR A 74 -2.77 19.19 -20.95
N ALA A 75 -3.14 18.35 -19.99
CA ALA A 75 -2.54 17.04 -19.80
C ALA A 75 -3.03 16.02 -20.84
N LYS A 76 -2.13 15.22 -21.41
CA LYS A 76 -2.46 14.16 -22.37
C LYS A 76 -2.59 12.82 -21.67
N MET A 77 -3.78 12.57 -21.09
CA MET A 77 -4.08 11.35 -20.33
C MET A 77 -4.15 10.07 -21.19
N SER A 78 -4.25 10.18 -22.51
CA SER A 78 -4.21 9.03 -23.43
C SER A 78 -2.81 8.47 -23.69
N ALA A 79 -1.76 9.17 -23.24
CA ALA A 79 -0.37 8.80 -23.50
C ALA A 79 0.50 8.97 -22.24
N VAL A 80 0.00 8.55 -21.08
CA VAL A 80 0.79 8.60 -19.83
C VAL A 80 1.85 7.50 -19.89
N TYR A 81 3.07 7.79 -19.47
CA TYR A 81 4.14 6.79 -19.46
C TYR A 81 4.36 6.27 -18.05
N LEU A 82 4.15 4.97 -17.85
CA LEU A 82 4.57 4.25 -16.66
C LEU A 82 6.01 3.79 -16.83
N VAL A 83 6.86 4.24 -15.94
CA VAL A 83 8.26 3.86 -15.86
C VAL A 83 8.44 3.01 -14.62
N ARG A 84 8.67 1.71 -14.83
CA ARG A 84 8.91 0.75 -13.75
C ARG A 84 10.34 0.23 -13.83
N ASP A 85 11.03 0.24 -12.70
CA ASP A 85 12.31 -0.45 -12.59
C ASP A 85 12.04 -1.95 -12.44
N SER A 86 12.51 -2.74 -13.40
CA SER A 86 12.28 -4.19 -13.41
C SER A 86 13.44 -4.98 -12.82
N GLY A 87 14.44 -4.32 -12.19
CA GLY A 87 15.67 -4.95 -11.70
C GLY A 87 16.60 -5.47 -12.81
N THR A 88 16.26 -5.22 -14.07
CA THR A 88 17.13 -5.44 -15.23
C THR A 88 17.66 -4.09 -15.68
N THR A 89 18.85 -4.03 -16.29
CA THR A 89 19.49 -2.79 -16.78
C THR A 89 18.57 -1.93 -17.68
N HIS A 90 17.48 -2.52 -18.20
CA HIS A 90 16.50 -1.85 -19.03
C HIS A 90 15.30 -1.35 -18.20
N ARG A 91 15.25 -0.03 -18.03
CA ARG A 91 14.06 0.68 -17.56
C ARG A 91 12.96 0.57 -18.61
N ARG A 92 11.81 -0.04 -18.28
CA ARG A 92 10.68 -0.16 -19.20
C ARG A 92 9.75 1.04 -19.04
N ALA A 93 9.54 1.79 -20.13
CA ALA A 93 8.49 2.78 -20.25
C ALA A 93 7.31 2.17 -21.01
N GLN A 94 6.18 2.02 -20.33
CA GLN A 94 4.95 1.49 -20.90
C GLN A 94 3.96 2.64 -21.08
N PRO A 95 3.46 2.89 -22.30
CA PRO A 95 2.36 3.82 -22.49
C PRO A 95 1.09 3.24 -21.84
N LEU A 96 0.46 4.06 -21.02
CA LEU A 96 -0.81 3.84 -20.37
C LEU A 96 -1.81 4.84 -20.93
N ASP A 97 -2.93 4.30 -21.40
CA ASP A 97 -4.07 5.09 -21.78
C ASP A 97 -5.00 5.21 -20.57
N MET A 98 -4.93 6.35 -19.86
CA MET A 98 -5.75 6.58 -18.67
C MET A 98 -7.19 6.96 -19.00
N THR A 99 -7.54 7.04 -20.29
CA THR A 99 -8.95 7.13 -20.73
C THR A 99 -9.62 5.76 -20.81
N ARG A 100 -8.83 4.68 -20.77
CA ARG A 100 -9.30 3.29 -20.83
C ARG A 100 -8.91 2.54 -19.56
N GLU A 101 -9.88 2.30 -18.69
CA GLU A 101 -9.64 1.75 -17.34
C GLU A 101 -9.07 0.31 -17.35
N PHE A 102 -9.31 -0.46 -18.40
CA PHE A 102 -9.03 -1.90 -18.45
C PHE A 102 -7.55 -2.30 -18.64
N THR A 103 -6.65 -1.37 -18.97
CA THR A 103 -5.23 -1.69 -19.28
C THR A 103 -4.25 -1.09 -18.26
N VAL A 104 -4.75 -0.62 -17.12
CA VAL A 104 -3.92 0.03 -16.09
C VAL A 104 -3.40 -1.02 -15.10
N PRO A 105 -2.08 -1.28 -15.05
CA PRO A 105 -1.54 -2.23 -14.08
C PRO A 105 -1.65 -1.69 -12.65
N SER A 106 -1.64 -2.58 -11.66
CA SER A 106 -1.63 -2.15 -10.25
C SER A 106 -0.36 -1.35 -9.91
N PRO A 107 -0.48 -0.27 -9.14
CA PRO A 107 0.66 0.50 -8.65
C PRO A 107 1.61 -0.35 -7.80
N ARG A 108 2.91 -0.13 -7.99
CA ARG A 108 3.99 -0.76 -7.21
C ARG A 108 4.95 0.30 -6.72
N ALA A 109 5.65 -0.03 -5.64
CA ALA A 109 6.63 0.88 -5.06
C ALA A 109 7.76 1.12 -6.07
N GLY A 110 8.11 2.38 -6.28
CA GLY A 110 9.13 2.77 -7.26
C GLY A 110 8.60 3.01 -8.68
N ASP A 111 7.29 2.86 -8.90
CA ASP A 111 6.68 3.29 -10.14
C ASP A 111 6.77 4.80 -10.29
N ARG A 112 7.11 5.24 -11.51
CA ARG A 112 7.08 6.64 -11.90
C ARG A 112 6.10 6.82 -13.04
N LEU A 113 5.13 7.70 -12.86
CA LEU A 113 4.22 8.15 -13.89
C LEU A 113 4.69 9.47 -14.45
N PHE A 114 4.82 9.52 -15.76
CA PHE A 114 5.07 10.74 -16.51
C PHE A 114 3.85 11.07 -17.35
N VAL A 115 3.22 12.20 -17.04
CA VAL A 115 2.05 12.71 -17.75
C VAL A 115 2.52 13.78 -18.74
N PRO A 116 2.55 13.51 -20.05
CA PRO A 116 2.94 14.51 -21.02
C PRO A 116 1.86 15.60 -21.14
N GLU A 117 2.29 16.78 -21.52
CA GLU A 117 1.38 17.85 -21.96
C GLU A 117 0.98 17.67 -23.42
N ARG A 118 -0.17 18.23 -23.78
CA ARG A 118 -0.55 18.49 -25.16
C ARG A 118 0.33 19.61 -25.69
N LEU A 119 1.31 19.23 -26.52
CA LEU A 119 2.23 20.16 -27.17
C LEU A 119 1.50 21.23 -28.02
N ASP A 120 0.28 20.93 -28.48
CA ASP A 120 -0.56 21.83 -29.27
C ASP A 120 -1.14 23.04 -28.51
N LEU A 121 -1.11 23.03 -27.17
CA LEU A 121 -1.59 24.17 -26.34
C LEU A 121 -0.47 25.02 -25.73
N ALA A 122 0.77 24.56 -25.68
CA ALA A 122 1.88 25.26 -25.03
C ALA A 122 2.49 26.40 -25.87
N LEU A 123 2.07 26.56 -27.13
CA LEU A 123 2.64 27.50 -28.12
C LEU A 123 1.70 28.68 -28.45
N ARG A 124 0.93 29.19 -27.48
CA ARG A 124 0.04 30.35 -27.69
C ARG A 124 0.44 31.57 -26.89
#